data_AF-A0A0F9DRN2-F1
#
_entry.id   AF-A0A0F9DRN2-F1
#
_cell.length_a   1.000
_cell.length_b   1.000
_cell.length_c   1.000
_cell.angle_alpha   90.00
_cell.angle_beta   90.00
_cell.angle_gamma   90.00
#
_symmetry.space_group_name_H-M   'P 1'
#
loop_
_entity.id
_entity.type
_entity.pdbx_description
1 polymer ?
#
loop_
_entity_poly.entity_id
_entity_poly.type
_entity_poly.pdbx_seq_one_letter_code
_entity_poly.pdbx_strand_id
1 'polypeptide(L)' 'MPAIVEFPRVVQDAARDFGDLFSCEPQRRHFAEYLTGLMVAQNKTVTGINGEFAETTDQS' A
#
# COMPACT_ATOMS: atom_id res chain seq x y z
N MET A 1 9.48 11.66 -8.75
CA MET A 1 9.83 11.23 -7.37
C MET A 1 10.27 9.77 -7.45
N PRO A 2 11.14 9.27 -6.57
CA PRO A 2 11.44 7.84 -6.53
C PRO A 2 10.13 7.08 -6.28
N ALA A 3 9.81 6.13 -7.15
CA ALA A 3 8.59 5.34 -7.04
C ALA A 3 8.72 4.31 -5.91
N ILE A 4 7.61 4.00 -5.23
CA ILE A 4 7.57 2.94 -4.22
C ILE A 4 7.74 1.60 -4.94
N VAL A 5 8.86 0.92 -4.65
CA VAL A 5 9.20 -0.42 -5.16
C VAL A 5 9.07 -1.51 -4.10
N GLU A 6 9.02 -1.13 -2.82
CA GLU A 6 8.87 -2.03 -1.68
C GLU A 6 8.10 -1.32 -0.55
N PHE A 7 7.33 -2.07 0.23
CA PHE A 7 6.65 -1.55 1.40
C PHE A 7 7.64 -1.21 2.52
N PRO A 8 7.42 -0.12 3.29
CA PRO A 8 8.19 0.17 4.50
C PRO A 8 8.14 -1.00 5.51
N ARG A 9 9.22 -1.23 6.25
CA ARG A 9 9.33 -2.32 7.26
C ARG A 9 8.11 -2.37 8.21
N VAL A 10 7.69 -1.21 8.71
CA VAL A 10 6.53 -1.08 9.61
C VAL A 10 5.22 -1.55 8.96
N VAL A 11 5.07 -1.35 7.64
CA VAL A 11 3.91 -1.82 6.88
C VAL A 11 3.99 -3.33 6.64
N GLN A 12 5.19 -3.88 6.39
CA GLN A 12 5.39 -5.32 6.27
C GLN A 12 5.04 -6.04 7.58
N ASP A 13 5.47 -5.51 8.73
CA ASP A 13 5.13 -6.05 10.04
C ASP A 13 3.62 -5.95 10.31
N ALA A 14 2.98 -4.82 10.01
CA ALA A 14 1.54 -4.68 10.15
C ALA A 14 0.75 -5.65 9.25
N ALA A 15 1.15 -5.83 7.99
CA ALA A 15 0.50 -6.75 7.06
C ALA A 15 0.60 -8.22 7.53
N ARG A 16 1.70 -8.58 8.23
CA ARG A 16 1.85 -9.88 8.89
C ARG A 16 0.94 -9.97 10.12
N ASP A 17 1.04 -9.01 11.03
CA ASP A 17 0.39 -9.08 12.34
C ASP A 17 -1.14 -8.95 12.26
N PHE A 18 -1.65 -8.24 11.25
CA PHE A 18 -3.08 -8.13 10.95
C PHE A 18 -3.54 -9.08 9.83
N GLY A 19 -2.67 -10.01 9.38
CA GLY A 19 -2.93 -10.86 8.23
C GLY A 19 -4.18 -11.74 8.36
N ASP A 20 -4.56 -12.09 9.59
CA ASP A 20 -5.73 -12.91 9.93
C ASP A 20 -7.06 -12.14 9.81
N LEU A 21 -7.02 -10.81 9.70
CA LEU A 21 -8.22 -9.98 9.49
C LEU A 21 -8.70 -10.00 8.04
N PHE A 22 -7.89 -10.52 7.11
CA PHE A 22 -8.14 -10.47 5.68
C PHE A 22 -8.35 -11.87 5.10
N SER A 23 -9.38 -12.01 4.27
CA SER A 23 -9.78 -13.31 3.71
C SER A 23 -8.81 -13.84 2.65
N CYS A 24 -8.01 -12.96 2.03
CA CYS A 24 -7.13 -13.34 0.92
C CYS A 24 -5.92 -12.40 0.78
N GLU A 25 -4.94 -12.88 0.02
CA GLU A 25 -3.69 -12.15 -0.26
C GLU A 25 -3.89 -10.79 -0.96
N PRO A 26 -4.79 -10.64 -1.94
CA PRO A 26 -5.09 -9.32 -2.52
C PRO A 26 -5.54 -8.28 -1.49
N GLN A 27 -6.39 -8.65 -0.53
CA GLN A 27 -6.84 -7.74 0.52
C GLN A 27 -5.67 -7.30 1.43
N ARG A 28 -4.78 -8.23 1.79
CA ARG A 28 -3.56 -7.92 2.56
C ARG A 28 -2.62 -6.98 1.79
N ARG A 29 -2.49 -7.19 0.48
CA ARG A 29 -1.69 -6.33 -0.39
C ARG A 29 -2.27 -4.93 -0.47
N HIS A 30 -3.58 -4.78 -0.66
CA HIS A 30 -4.24 -3.47 -0.69
C HIS A 30 -4.12 -2.73 0.64
N PHE A 31 -4.19 -3.44 1.76
CA PHE A 31 -3.92 -2.85 3.07
C PHE A 31 -2.51 -2.26 3.16
N ALA A 32 -1.49 -2.99 2.68
CA ALA A 32 -0.11 -2.52 2.65
C ALA A 32 0.09 -1.32 1.70
N GLU A 33 -0.50 -1.36 0.51
CA GLU A 33 -0.49 -0.26 -0.46
C GLU A 33 -1.14 1.00 0.14
N TYR A 34 -2.30 0.85 0.78
CA TYR A 34 -3.01 1.96 1.41
C TYR A 34 -2.21 2.60 2.56
N LEU A 35 -1.67 1.79 3.49
CA LEU A 35 -0.86 2.30 4.59
C LEU A 35 0.40 3.01 4.08
N THR A 36 1.06 2.44 3.07
CA THR A 36 2.26 3.05 2.48
C THR A 36 1.93 4.38 1.81
N GLY A 37 0.82 4.45 1.07
CA GLY A 37 0.30 5.68 0.50
C GLY A 37 0.02 6.75 1.54
N LEU A 38 -0.63 6.38 2.65
CA LEU A 38 -0.88 7.27 3.78
C LEU A 38 0.40 7.79 4.43
N MET A 39 1.50 7.05 4.40
CA MET A 39 2.79 7.51 4.96
C MET A 39 3.56 8.40 3.98
N VAL A 40 3.63 8.03 2.71
CA VAL A 40 4.61 8.59 1.75
C VAL A 40 3.99 9.60 0.78
N ALA A 41 2.74 9.42 0.36
CA ALA A 41 2.15 10.26 -0.68
C ALA A 41 1.97 11.71 -0.20
N GLN A 42 2.33 12.70 -1.02
CA GLN A 42 2.05 14.10 -0.69
C GLN A 42 0.55 14.41 -0.75
N ASN A 43 -0.16 13.79 -1.70
CA ASN A 43 -1.60 13.94 -1.87
C ASN A 43 -2.32 12.67 -1.42
N LYS A 44 -3.18 12.79 -0.41
CA LYS A 44 -3.86 11.64 0.25
C LYS A 44 -5.14 11.18 -0.45
N THR A 45 -5.42 11.67 -1.65
CA THR A 45 -6.48 11.13 -2.51
C THR A 45 -6.09 9.75 -3.04
N VAL A 46 -7.07 8.92 -3.41
CA VAL A 46 -6.82 7.59 -4.00
C VAL A 46 -5.88 7.68 -5.21
N THR A 47 -6.17 8.63 -6.11
CA THR A 47 -5.33 8.89 -7.29
C THR A 47 -3.93 9.37 -6.91
N GLY A 48 -3.81 10.24 -5.90
CA GLY A 48 -2.53 10.74 -5.41
C GLY A 48 -1.65 9.66 -4.81
N ILE A 49 -2.24 8.71 -4.08
CA ILE A 49 -1.56 7.55 -3.52
C ILE A 49 -1.11 6.58 -4.62
N ASN A 50 -2.01 6.23 -5.54
CA ASN A 50 -1.70 5.29 -6.62
C ASN A 50 -0.55 5.81 -7.50
N GLY A 51 -0.48 7.12 -7.75
CA GLY A 51 0.58 7.73 -8.54
C GLY A 51 2.00 7.62 -7.95
N GLU A 52 2.16 7.23 -6.69
CA GLU A 52 3.46 7.06 -6.05
C GLU A 52 4.05 5.64 -6.20
N PHE A 53 3.25 4.65 -6.64
CA PHE A 53 3.71 3.27 -6.83
C PHE A 53 4.30 3.04 -8.23
N ALA A 54 5.41 2.29 -8.30
CA ALA A 54 6.10 2.00 -9.57
C ALA A 54 5.27 1.08 -10.49
N GLU A 55 4.59 0.12 -9.89
CA GLU A 55 3.56 -0.70 -10.54
C GLU A 55 2.20 -0.34 -9.93
N THR A 56 1.39 0.38 -10.70
CA THR A 56 0.01 0.66 -10.33
C THR A 56 -0.87 -0.55 -10.64
N THR A 57 -1.40 -1.19 -9.61
CA THR A 57 -2.59 -2.04 -9.75
C THR A 57 -3.76 -1.12 -10.05
N ASP A 58 -4.31 -1.17 -11.26
CA ASP A 58 -5.51 -0.43 -11.64
C ASP A 58 -6.64 -0.79 -10.67
N GLN A 59 -6.95 0.13 -9.75
CA GLN A 59 -7.99 -0.01 -8.72
C GLN A 59 -9.35 0.43 -9.29
N SER A 60 -9.79 -0.20 -10.39
CA SER A 60 -11.15 -0.03 -10.96
C SER A 60 -12.10 -1.12 -10.47
#